data_AF-A0A7S7FPX8-F1
#
_entry.id   AF-A0A7S7FPX8-F1
#
_cell.length_a   1.000
_cell.length_b   1.000
_cell.length_c   1.000
_cell.angle_alpha   90.00
_cell.angle_beta   90.00
_cell.angle_gamma   90.00
#
_symmetry.space_group_name_H-M   'P 1'
#
loop_
_entity.id
_entity.type
_entity.pdbx_description
1 polymer ?
#
loop_
_entity_poly.entity_id
_entity_poly.type
_entity_poly.pdbx_seq_one_letter_code
_entity_poly.pdbx_strand_id
1 'polypeptide(L)'
;MKKQDQAVKKMVAENNELREQLTKENREYYENLLAYLRGKSLLRDDYQVEQNLLTILQDLIDAQADGVDAAAYFGKNPEAIADDLLKTIPLNLTDFFWFNLKMVFMMLFIFWIPQLVRPVMIVDIGMALLCGIIAVIGSWGVLWLLAHHAFTKHPRLETIELIVYSVIIVIVLFFISVFFKPAGESPFPRKYRLQLSS
;
A
#
# COMPACT_ATOMS: atom_id res chain seq x y z
N MET A 1 20.47 -1.27 5.37
CA MET A 1 19.59 -2.04 4.47
C MET A 1 19.92 -3.53 4.53
N LYS A 2 20.86 -4.11 3.76
CA LYS A 2 21.08 -5.59 3.73
C LYS A 2 21.14 -6.32 5.09
N LYS A 3 21.80 -5.75 6.11
CA LYS A 3 21.89 -6.35 7.45
C LYS A 3 20.56 -6.31 8.22
N GLN A 4 19.79 -5.22 8.11
CA GLN A 4 18.48 -5.10 8.75
C GLN A 4 17.46 -6.02 8.09
N ASP A 5 17.47 -6.12 6.76
CA ASP A 5 16.56 -7.02 6.03
C ASP A 5 16.80 -8.50 6.41
N GLN A 6 18.06 -8.88 6.63
CA GLN A 6 18.41 -10.21 7.14
C GLN A 6 17.94 -10.42 8.59
N ALA A 7 18.07 -9.40 9.44
CA ALA A 7 17.56 -9.46 10.81
C ALA A 7 16.03 -9.60 10.84
N VAL A 8 15.30 -8.81 10.06
CA VAL A 8 13.83 -8.91 9.90
C VAL A 8 13.42 -10.32 9.48
N LYS A 9 14.09 -10.89 8.46
CA LYS A 9 13.79 -12.26 8.01
C LYS A 9 14.03 -13.31 9.11
N LYS A 10 15.11 -13.14 9.88
CA LYS A 10 15.40 -14.01 11.02
C LYS A 10 14.30 -13.88 12.08
N MET A 11 13.88 -12.65 12.38
CA MET A 11 12.82 -12.40 13.36
C MET A 11 11.49 -13.03 12.94
N VAL A 12 11.11 -12.90 11.65
CA VAL A 12 9.90 -13.54 11.11
C VAL A 12 9.99 -15.07 11.22
N ALA A 13 11.15 -15.66 10.94
CA ALA A 13 11.35 -17.10 11.06
C ALA A 13 11.23 -17.57 12.52
N GLU A 14 11.92 -16.88 13.44
CA GLU A 14 11.86 -17.13 14.88
C GLU A 14 10.42 -16.97 15.41
N ASN A 15 9.69 -15.98 14.92
CA ASN A 15 8.30 -15.75 15.29
C ASN A 15 7.42 -16.94 14.92
N ASN A 16 7.60 -17.50 13.72
CA ASN A 16 6.83 -18.64 13.26
C ASN A 16 7.12 -19.90 14.11
N GLU A 17 8.39 -20.11 14.49
CA GLU A 17 8.79 -21.23 15.35
C GLU A 17 8.23 -21.10 16.78
N LEU A 18 8.42 -19.94 17.42
CA LEU A 18 7.98 -19.70 18.79
C LEU A 18 6.44 -19.72 18.92
N ARG A 19 5.71 -19.27 17.90
CA ARG A 19 4.25 -19.24 17.90
C ARG A 19 3.61 -20.63 17.98
N GLU A 20 4.33 -21.68 17.60
CA GLU A 20 3.86 -23.07 17.75
C GLU A 20 3.81 -23.55 19.21
N GLN A 21 4.49 -22.85 20.12
CA GLN A 21 4.54 -23.18 21.56
C GLN A 21 3.35 -22.60 22.34
N LEU A 22 2.57 -21.70 21.72
CA LEU A 22 1.40 -21.10 22.35
C LEU A 22 0.24 -22.09 22.47
N THR A 23 -0.55 -21.96 23.53
CA THR A 23 -1.88 -22.57 23.63
C THR A 23 -2.78 -22.06 22.52
N LYS A 24 -3.85 -22.79 22.21
CA LYS A 24 -4.77 -22.42 21.13
C LYS A 24 -5.34 -21.02 21.31
N GLU A 25 -5.74 -20.68 22.53
CA GLU A 25 -6.34 -19.39 22.90
C GLU A 25 -5.33 -18.24 22.78
N ASN A 26 -4.12 -18.42 23.30
CA ASN A 26 -3.05 -17.42 23.22
C ASN A 26 -2.56 -17.24 21.77
N ARG A 27 -2.52 -18.32 21.01
CA ARG A 27 -2.15 -18.30 19.59
C ARG A 27 -3.17 -17.52 18.78
N GLU A 28 -4.47 -17.75 18.97
CA GLU A 28 -5.52 -17.01 18.27
C GLU A 28 -5.45 -15.51 18.59
N TYR A 29 -5.23 -15.16 19.85
CA TYR A 29 -5.01 -13.77 20.25
C TYR A 29 -3.80 -13.15 19.53
N TYR A 30 -2.67 -13.84 19.58
CA TYR A 30 -1.41 -13.36 19.01
C TYR A 30 -1.45 -13.27 17.48
N GLU A 31 -2.09 -14.21 16.79
CA GLU A 31 -2.25 -14.18 15.33
C GLU A 31 -3.12 -13.00 14.88
N ASN A 32 -4.17 -12.66 15.63
CA ASN A 32 -4.97 -11.45 15.38
C ASN A 32 -4.15 -10.17 15.54
N LEU A 33 -3.38 -10.07 16.63
CA LEU A 33 -2.46 -8.95 16.86
C LEU A 33 -1.44 -8.82 15.72
N LEU A 34 -0.81 -9.92 15.34
CA LEU A 34 0.21 -9.98 14.30
C LEU A 34 -0.35 -9.57 12.93
N ALA A 35 -1.54 -10.05 12.57
CA ALA A 35 -2.19 -9.68 11.31
C ALA A 35 -2.49 -8.18 11.26
N TYR A 36 -3.06 -7.63 12.32
CA TYR A 36 -3.43 -6.21 12.39
C TYR A 36 -2.18 -5.31 12.39
N LEU A 37 -1.17 -5.66 13.18
CA LEU A 37 0.05 -4.87 13.28
C LEU A 37 0.78 -4.81 11.93
N ARG A 38 1.03 -5.97 11.29
CA ARG A 38 1.68 -6.04 9.97
C ARG A 38 0.85 -5.38 8.87
N GLY A 39 -0.48 -5.52 8.92
CA GLY A 39 -1.37 -4.93 7.92
C GLY A 39 -1.39 -3.40 7.98
N LYS A 40 -1.27 -2.82 9.17
CA LYS A 40 -1.26 -1.36 9.37
C LYS A 40 0.14 -0.75 9.46
N SER A 41 1.21 -1.56 9.43
CA SER A 41 2.59 -1.09 9.52
C SER A 41 3.22 -0.71 8.18
N LEU A 42 2.46 -0.60 7.08
CA LEU A 42 2.99 -0.32 5.73
C LEU A 42 3.91 0.92 5.63
N LEU A 43 3.73 1.89 6.52
CA LEU A 43 4.54 3.12 6.57
C LEU A 43 5.56 3.13 7.72
N ARG A 44 5.67 2.04 8.47
CA ARG A 44 6.47 1.93 9.69
C ARG A 44 7.79 1.23 9.42
N ASP A 45 8.69 1.31 10.39
CA ASP A 45 9.95 0.59 10.34
C ASP A 45 9.75 -0.91 10.59
N ASP A 46 9.93 -1.74 9.55
CA ASP A 46 9.73 -3.20 9.59
C ASP A 46 10.56 -3.88 10.69
N TYR A 47 11.79 -3.41 10.95
CA TYR A 47 12.63 -3.96 11.99
C TYR A 47 12.02 -3.75 13.36
N GLN A 48 11.54 -2.54 13.65
CA GLN A 48 10.86 -2.27 14.92
C GLN A 48 9.52 -3.01 15.03
N VAL A 49 8.77 -3.16 13.93
CA VAL A 49 7.52 -3.93 13.93
C VAL A 49 7.80 -5.39 14.33
N GLU A 50 8.73 -6.06 13.66
CA GLU A 50 9.04 -7.48 13.93
C GLU A 50 9.73 -7.67 15.29
N GLN A 51 10.55 -6.72 15.72
CA GLN A 51 11.15 -6.75 17.06
C GLN A 51 10.08 -6.70 18.15
N ASN A 52 9.09 -5.80 18.04
CA ASN A 52 8.02 -5.72 19.04
C ASN A 52 7.12 -6.96 19.01
N LEU A 53 6.82 -7.52 17.82
CA LEU A 53 6.06 -8.76 17.70
C LEU A 53 6.75 -9.93 18.41
N LEU A 54 8.07 -10.07 18.25
CA LEU A 54 8.84 -11.08 18.96
C LEU A 54 8.85 -10.85 20.47
N THR A 55 9.02 -9.61 20.93
CA THR A 55 8.98 -9.29 22.36
C THR A 55 7.63 -9.69 22.96
N ILE A 56 6.52 -9.30 22.32
CA ILE A 56 5.17 -9.68 22.78
C ILE A 56 4.96 -11.19 22.77
N LEU A 57 5.47 -11.89 21.76
CA LEU A 57 5.39 -13.34 21.69
C LEU A 57 6.15 -14.02 22.84
N GLN A 58 7.34 -13.53 23.16
CA GLN A 58 8.15 -14.04 24.27
C GLN A 58 7.47 -13.77 25.62
N ASP A 59 7.02 -12.53 25.86
CA ASP A 59 6.26 -12.17 27.06
C ASP A 59 5.00 -13.04 27.22
N LEU A 60 4.34 -13.38 26.11
CA LEU A 60 3.16 -14.24 26.12
C LEU A 60 3.50 -15.71 26.45
N ILE A 61 4.63 -16.23 25.95
CA ILE A 61 5.11 -17.57 26.29
C ILE A 61 5.45 -17.65 27.78
N ASP A 62 6.09 -16.63 28.33
CA ASP A 62 6.42 -16.56 29.76
C ASP A 62 5.16 -16.47 30.61
N ALA A 63 4.21 -15.59 30.27
CA ALA A 63 2.92 -15.48 30.96
C ALA A 63 2.11 -16.79 30.91
N GLN A 64 2.16 -17.50 29.77
CA GLN A 64 1.52 -18.80 29.61
C GLN A 64 2.13 -19.87 30.52
N ALA A 65 3.45 -19.83 30.76
CA ALA A 65 4.11 -20.76 31.68
C ALA A 65 3.63 -20.56 33.13
N ASP A 66 3.27 -19.33 33.49
CA ASP A 66 2.65 -18.97 34.77
C ASP A 66 1.13 -19.22 34.81
N GLY A 67 0.55 -19.76 33.73
CA GLY A 67 -0.88 -20.04 33.62
C GLY A 67 -1.76 -18.81 33.33
N VAL A 68 -1.17 -17.70 32.89
CA VAL A 68 -1.88 -16.46 32.53
C VAL A 68 -2.17 -16.46 31.03
N ASP A 69 -3.42 -16.20 30.65
CA ASP A 69 -3.80 -16.07 29.25
C ASP A 69 -3.48 -14.68 28.66
N ALA A 70 -3.41 -14.59 27.33
CA ALA A 70 -3.08 -13.37 26.61
C ALA A 70 -4.05 -12.22 26.90
N ALA A 71 -5.35 -12.51 27.01
CA ALA A 71 -6.38 -11.50 27.23
C ALA A 71 -6.35 -10.94 28.65
N ALA A 72 -5.88 -11.71 29.62
CA ALA A 72 -5.64 -11.30 31.00
C ALA A 72 -4.36 -10.48 31.13
N TYR A 73 -3.30 -10.85 30.41
CA TYR A 73 -2.00 -10.16 30.47
C TYR A 73 -2.00 -8.85 29.67
N PHE A 74 -2.39 -8.91 28.40
CA PHE A 74 -2.32 -7.79 27.46
C PHE A 74 -3.67 -7.04 27.36
N GLY A 75 -4.77 -7.67 27.74
CA GLY A 75 -6.12 -7.12 27.62
C GLY A 75 -6.88 -7.74 26.44
N LYS A 76 -8.21 -7.63 26.47
CA LYS A 76 -9.11 -8.37 25.56
C LYS A 76 -9.07 -7.93 24.10
N ASN A 77 -8.53 -6.75 23.79
CA ASN A 77 -8.56 -6.20 22.44
C ASN A 77 -7.16 -6.11 21.80
N PRO A 78 -6.75 -7.10 21.00
CA PRO A 78 -5.44 -7.07 20.33
C PRO A 78 -5.29 -5.90 19.35
N GLU A 79 -6.38 -5.43 18.74
CA GLU A 79 -6.36 -4.30 17.80
C GLU A 79 -5.96 -2.99 18.50
N ALA A 80 -6.45 -2.77 19.71
CA ALA A 80 -6.12 -1.57 20.50
C ALA A 80 -4.63 -1.52 20.86
N ILE A 81 -4.06 -2.67 21.22
CA ILE A 81 -2.63 -2.78 21.53
C ILE A 81 -1.80 -2.54 20.28
N ALA A 82 -2.19 -3.12 19.15
CA ALA A 82 -1.49 -2.88 17.90
C ALA A 82 -1.54 -1.40 17.50
N ASP A 83 -2.70 -0.72 17.63
CA ASP A 83 -2.80 0.71 17.34
C ASP A 83 -1.90 1.56 18.26
N ASP A 84 -1.80 1.22 19.54
CA ASP A 84 -0.90 1.91 20.47
C ASP A 84 0.57 1.65 20.15
N LEU A 85 0.92 0.42 19.78
CA LEU A 85 2.26 0.06 19.35
C LEU A 85 2.66 0.77 18.05
N LEU A 86 1.74 0.89 17.09
CA LEU A 86 2.00 1.61 15.83
C LEU A 86 2.28 3.10 16.06
N LYS A 87 1.74 3.71 17.12
CA LYS A 87 2.03 5.11 17.45
C LYS A 87 3.45 5.31 17.96
N THR A 88 4.06 4.28 18.57
CA THR A 88 5.43 4.36 19.10
C THR A 88 6.48 4.08 18.02
N ILE A 89 6.13 3.31 16.98
CA ILE A 89 7.05 2.95 15.90
C ILE A 89 7.21 4.13 14.91
N PRO A 90 8.45 4.56 14.58
CA PRO A 90 8.68 5.65 13.65
C PRO A 90 8.24 5.31 12.23
N LEU A 91 7.91 6.36 11.46
CA LEU A 91 7.59 6.22 10.04
C LEU A 91 8.88 6.03 9.22
N ASN A 92 8.83 5.11 8.27
CA ASN A 92 9.89 4.90 7.30
C ASN A 92 9.59 5.62 5.98
N LEU A 93 9.82 6.93 5.99
CA LEU A 93 9.57 7.81 4.83
C LEU A 93 10.44 7.46 3.61
N THR A 94 11.61 6.86 3.84
CA THR A 94 12.52 6.46 2.77
C THR A 94 11.92 5.33 1.96
N ASP A 95 11.44 4.28 2.63
CA ASP A 95 10.82 3.15 1.93
C ASP A 95 9.48 3.54 1.31
N PHE A 96 8.71 4.42 1.96
CA PHE A 96 7.54 5.03 1.35
C PHE A 96 7.89 5.78 0.05
N PHE A 97 8.92 6.61 0.05
CA PHE A 97 9.34 7.35 -1.14
C PHE A 97 9.77 6.39 -2.27
N TRP A 98 10.61 5.39 -1.96
CA TRP A 98 11.07 4.42 -2.95
C TRP A 98 9.95 3.54 -3.49
N PHE A 99 9.00 3.15 -2.64
CA PHE A 99 7.80 2.41 -3.04
C PHE A 99 6.99 3.21 -4.07
N ASN A 100 6.66 4.46 -3.74
CA ASN A 100 5.92 5.35 -4.63
C ASN A 100 6.69 5.62 -5.93
N LEU A 101 8.00 5.84 -5.84
CA LEU A 101 8.85 6.10 -7.01
C LEU A 101 8.86 4.89 -7.97
N LYS A 102 9.00 3.67 -7.45
CA LYS A 102 8.92 2.44 -8.25
C LYS A 102 7.57 2.29 -8.95
N MET A 103 6.47 2.62 -8.25
CA MET A 103 5.12 2.58 -8.83
C MET A 103 4.97 3.56 -9.99
N VAL A 104 5.47 4.79 -9.84
CA VAL A 104 5.48 5.79 -10.92
C VAL A 104 6.30 5.28 -12.11
N PHE A 105 7.50 4.77 -11.88
CA PHE A 105 8.33 4.22 -12.96
C PHE A 105 7.68 3.03 -13.66
N MET A 106 7.03 2.12 -12.93
CA MET A 106 6.30 0.99 -13.50
C MET A 106 5.17 1.47 -14.41
N MET A 107 4.38 2.45 -13.96
CA MET A 107 3.30 3.03 -14.75
C MET A 107 3.83 3.72 -16.01
N LEU A 108 4.91 4.51 -15.88
CA LEU A 108 5.57 5.13 -17.04
C LEU A 108 6.03 4.07 -18.04
N PHE A 109 6.60 2.97 -17.58
CA PHE A 109 7.05 1.88 -18.44
C PHE A 109 5.88 1.25 -19.22
N ILE A 110 4.74 1.01 -18.56
CA ILE A 110 3.52 0.49 -19.19
C ILE A 110 3.01 1.44 -20.28
N PHE A 111 3.02 2.76 -20.05
CA PHE A 111 2.60 3.74 -21.05
C PHE A 111 3.60 3.91 -22.21
N TRP A 112 4.89 3.62 -21.96
CA TRP A 112 5.95 3.81 -22.95
C TRP A 112 6.05 2.64 -23.93
N ILE A 113 5.80 1.40 -23.50
CA ILE A 113 5.88 0.20 -24.36
C ILE A 113 5.07 0.35 -25.67
N PRO A 114 3.79 0.79 -25.67
CA PRO A 114 3.01 0.96 -26.90
C PRO A 114 3.54 2.03 -27.86
N GLN A 115 4.34 2.99 -27.37
CA GLN A 115 4.90 4.06 -28.20
C GLN A 115 6.04 3.56 -29.11
N LEU A 116 6.71 2.46 -28.73
CA LEU A 116 7.79 1.86 -29.51
C LEU A 116 7.31 1.31 -30.87
N VAL A 117 6.02 1.02 -31.02
CA VAL A 117 5.41 0.54 -32.26
C VAL A 117 5.05 1.71 -33.20
N ARG A 118 5.04 2.95 -32.70
CA ARG A 118 4.66 4.12 -33.50
C ARG A 118 5.87 4.67 -34.28
N PRO A 119 5.72 5.01 -35.57
CA PRO A 119 6.80 5.54 -36.40
C PRO A 119 7.28 6.94 -35.98
N VAL A 120 6.48 7.66 -35.16
CA VAL A 120 6.86 8.94 -34.56
C VAL A 120 6.48 8.89 -33.08
N MET A 121 7.47 9.12 -32.22
CA MET A 121 7.29 9.20 -30.77
C MET A 121 6.84 10.61 -30.38
N ILE A 122 5.58 10.75 -29.97
CA ILE A 122 5.06 11.98 -29.38
C ILE A 122 4.89 11.71 -27.88
N VAL A 123 5.79 12.29 -27.08
CA VAL A 123 5.71 12.21 -25.62
C VAL A 123 4.94 13.43 -25.11
N ASP A 124 3.70 13.22 -24.67
CA ASP A 124 2.96 14.24 -23.94
C ASP A 124 3.31 14.17 -22.45
N ILE A 125 4.24 15.05 -22.05
CA ILE A 125 4.74 15.13 -20.67
C ILE A 125 3.61 15.47 -19.69
N GLY A 126 2.64 16.29 -20.13
CA GLY A 126 1.49 16.68 -19.31
C GLY A 126 0.60 15.48 -18.99
N MET A 127 0.25 14.69 -20.01
CA MET A 127 -0.52 13.47 -19.83
C MET A 127 0.23 12.42 -18.99
N ALA A 128 1.53 12.24 -19.24
CA ALA A 128 2.34 11.29 -18.48
C ALA A 128 2.39 11.62 -16.97
N LEU A 129 2.52 12.91 -16.63
CA LEU A 129 2.52 13.39 -15.25
C LEU A 129 1.15 13.20 -14.59
N LEU A 130 0.07 13.48 -15.31
CA LEU A 130 -1.30 13.31 -14.84
C LEU A 130 -1.62 11.83 -14.55
N CYS A 131 -1.24 10.93 -15.46
CA CYS A 131 -1.34 9.48 -15.24
C CYS A 131 -0.53 9.02 -14.03
N GLY A 132 0.67 9.56 -13.82
CA GLY A 132 1.50 9.27 -12.64
C GLY A 132 0.83 9.67 -11.32
N ILE A 133 0.18 10.83 -11.28
CA ILE A 133 -0.56 11.29 -10.08
C ILE A 133 -1.73 10.36 -9.78
N ILE A 134 -2.54 10.02 -10.80
CA ILE A 134 -3.68 9.09 -10.63
C ILE A 134 -3.21 7.72 -10.19
N ALA A 135 -2.10 7.23 -10.75
CA ALA A 135 -1.51 5.96 -10.38
C ALA A 135 -1.19 5.90 -8.89
N VAL A 136 -0.54 6.95 -8.36
CA VAL A 136 -0.18 7.04 -6.95
C VAL A 136 -1.45 7.10 -6.10
N ILE A 137 -2.36 8.02 -6.39
CA ILE A 137 -3.62 8.19 -5.62
C ILE A 137 -4.44 6.91 -5.64
N GLY A 138 -4.64 6.32 -6.83
CA GLY A 138 -5.39 5.08 -7.00
C GLY A 138 -4.75 3.91 -6.27
N SER A 139 -3.42 3.79 -6.29
CA SER A 139 -2.71 2.73 -5.54
C SER A 139 -2.91 2.87 -4.03
N TRP A 140 -2.76 4.09 -3.49
CA TRP A 140 -3.04 4.36 -2.09
C TRP A 140 -4.51 4.13 -1.73
N GLY A 141 -5.43 4.50 -2.62
CA GLY A 141 -6.85 4.21 -2.48
C GLY A 141 -7.13 2.72 -2.37
N VAL A 142 -6.56 1.92 -3.26
CA VAL A 142 -6.69 0.46 -3.25
C VAL A 142 -6.11 -0.14 -1.97
N LEU A 143 -4.90 0.28 -1.57
CA LEU A 143 -4.29 -0.20 -0.32
C LEU A 143 -5.12 0.18 0.91
N TRP A 144 -5.63 1.41 0.95
CA TRP A 144 -6.51 1.89 2.01
C TRP A 144 -7.82 1.09 2.06
N LEU A 145 -8.44 0.82 0.90
CA LEU A 145 -9.64 -0.01 0.80
C LEU A 145 -9.40 -1.44 1.28
N LEU A 146 -8.29 -2.06 0.86
CA LEU A 146 -7.93 -3.42 1.28
C LEU A 146 -7.68 -3.49 2.79
N ALA A 147 -6.94 -2.51 3.34
CA ALA A 147 -6.67 -2.44 4.78
C ALA A 147 -7.95 -2.20 5.58
N HIS A 148 -8.86 -1.35 5.10
CA HIS A 148 -10.14 -1.15 5.75
C HIS A 148 -10.94 -2.46 5.77
N HIS A 149 -11.20 -3.06 4.62
CA HIS A 149 -12.01 -4.29 4.48
C HIS A 149 -11.42 -5.50 5.22
N ALA A 150 -10.09 -5.60 5.32
CA ALA A 150 -9.44 -6.69 6.04
C ALA A 150 -9.61 -6.61 7.56
N PHE A 151 -9.85 -5.41 8.12
CA PHE A 151 -9.82 -5.17 9.56
C PHE A 151 -11.12 -4.58 10.14
N THR A 152 -12.15 -4.30 9.33
CA THR A 152 -13.44 -3.77 9.81
C THR A 152 -14.54 -4.84 9.89
N LYS A 153 -15.36 -4.75 10.94
CA LYS A 153 -16.39 -5.75 11.29
C LYS A 153 -17.76 -5.51 10.62
N HIS A 154 -17.98 -4.42 9.88
CA HIS A 154 -19.33 -3.97 9.47
C HIS A 154 -19.52 -3.88 7.94
N PRO A 155 -19.95 -4.97 7.28
CA PRO A 155 -19.84 -5.15 5.83
C PRO A 155 -20.77 -4.27 4.96
N ARG A 156 -21.76 -3.56 5.52
CA ARG A 156 -22.75 -2.79 4.72
C ARG A 156 -22.33 -1.36 4.39
N LEU A 157 -21.60 -0.70 5.27
CA LEU A 157 -21.12 0.68 5.05
C LEU A 157 -19.92 0.69 4.09
N GLU A 158 -19.12 -0.38 4.12
CA GLU A 158 -17.94 -0.57 3.28
C GLU A 158 -18.27 -0.72 1.79
N THR A 159 -19.35 -1.43 1.45
CA THR A 159 -19.79 -1.55 0.06
C THR A 159 -20.17 -0.19 -0.53
N ILE A 160 -20.69 0.73 0.29
CA ILE A 160 -21.06 2.08 -0.16
C ILE A 160 -19.81 2.91 -0.43
N GLU A 161 -18.81 2.88 0.46
CA GLU A 161 -17.54 3.59 0.26
C GLU A 161 -16.79 3.11 -1.00
N LEU A 162 -16.80 1.79 -1.26
CA LEU A 162 -16.15 1.19 -2.43
C LEU A 162 -16.84 1.61 -3.73
N ILE A 163 -18.18 1.63 -3.76
CA ILE A 163 -18.95 2.13 -4.91
C ILE A 163 -18.65 3.62 -5.13
N VAL A 164 -18.61 4.44 -4.09
CA VAL A 164 -18.31 5.87 -4.22
C VAL A 164 -16.90 6.10 -4.76
N TYR A 165 -15.90 5.39 -4.24
CA TYR A 165 -14.51 5.53 -4.68
C TYR A 165 -14.32 5.10 -6.15
N SER A 166 -14.94 3.99 -6.56
CA SER A 166 -14.90 3.52 -7.94
C SER A 166 -15.59 4.47 -8.92
N VAL A 167 -16.75 5.04 -8.54
CA VAL A 167 -17.46 6.05 -9.35
C VAL A 167 -16.63 7.31 -9.51
N ILE A 168 -15.96 7.78 -8.46
CA ILE A 168 -15.06 8.95 -8.53
C ILE A 168 -13.90 8.69 -9.50
N ILE A 169 -13.26 7.52 -9.44
CA ILE A 169 -12.18 7.15 -10.37
C ILE A 169 -12.69 7.17 -11.82
N VAL A 170 -13.85 6.57 -12.09
CA VAL A 170 -14.42 6.55 -13.44
C VAL A 170 -14.74 7.96 -13.94
N ILE A 171 -15.29 8.83 -13.10
CA ILE A 171 -15.57 10.23 -13.44
C ILE A 171 -14.28 10.99 -13.74
N VAL A 172 -13.23 10.81 -12.94
CA VAL A 172 -11.91 11.43 -13.16
C VAL A 172 -11.30 10.96 -14.47
N LEU A 173 -11.30 9.65 -14.73
CA LEU A 173 -10.80 9.07 -15.99
C LEU A 173 -11.59 9.58 -17.21
N PHE A 174 -12.92 9.66 -17.10
CA PHE A 174 -13.78 10.23 -18.13
C PHE A 174 -13.45 11.70 -18.38
N PHE A 175 -13.31 12.51 -17.34
CA PHE A 175 -12.92 13.92 -17.45
C PHE A 175 -11.58 14.09 -18.16
N ILE A 176 -10.58 13.27 -17.82
CA ILE A 176 -9.27 13.30 -18.49
C ILE A 176 -9.43 12.96 -19.97
N SER A 177 -10.22 11.92 -20.30
CA SER A 177 -10.43 11.53 -21.70
C SER A 177 -11.15 12.60 -22.54
N VAL A 178 -12.04 13.38 -21.93
CA VAL A 178 -12.85 14.40 -22.62
C VAL A 178 -12.11 15.74 -22.75
N PHE A 179 -11.38 16.15 -21.70
CA PHE A 179 -10.79 17.49 -21.62
C PHE A 179 -9.28 17.53 -21.93
N PHE A 180 -8.56 16.41 -21.79
CA PHE A 180 -7.16 16.29 -22.23
C PHE A 180 -7.09 15.63 -23.60
N LYS A 181 -7.38 16.42 -24.63
CA LYS A 181 -7.17 16.04 -26.04
C LYS A 181 -5.71 16.34 -26.41
N PRO A 182 -4.94 15.39 -26.98
CA PRO A 182 -3.50 15.58 -27.21
C PRO A 182 -3.26 16.80 -28.10
N ALA A 183 -2.28 17.62 -27.70
CA ALA A 183 -1.84 18.83 -28.40
C ALA A 183 -1.27 18.48 -29.80
N GLY A 184 -2.15 18.20 -30.75
CA GLY A 184 -1.82 17.74 -32.09
C GLY A 184 -3.04 17.61 -33.00
N GLU A 185 -4.25 17.49 -32.43
CA GLU A 185 -5.51 17.65 -33.16
C GLU A 185 -5.97 19.11 -33.13
N SER A 186 -5.25 19.98 -33.85
CA SER A 186 -5.81 21.30 -34.19
C SER A 186 -7.06 21.09 -35.06
N PRO A 187 -8.18 21.79 -34.83
CA PRO A 187 -9.42 21.60 -35.59
C PRO A 187 -9.33 22.07 -37.05
N PHE A 188 -8.19 22.64 -37.46
CA PHE A 188 -8.01 23.18 -38.81
C PHE A 188 -7.32 22.18 -39.74
N PRO A 189 -7.91 21.88 -40.91
CA PRO A 189 -7.28 21.03 -41.91
C PRO A 189 -6.02 21.70 -42.47
N ARG A 190 -4.97 20.89 -42.60
CA ARG A 190 -3.59 21.24 -42.99
C ARG A 190 -3.48 21.66 -44.48
N LYS A 191 -4.18 22.72 -44.91
CA LYS A 191 -4.30 23.10 -46.33
C LYS A 191 -3.43 24.28 -46.84
N TYR A 192 -2.59 24.93 -46.04
CA TYR A 192 -1.90 26.15 -46.49
C TYR A 192 -0.39 26.17 -46.21
N ARG A 193 0.35 25.12 -46.60
CA ARG A 193 1.83 25.12 -46.58
C ARG A 193 2.42 24.86 -47.97
N LEU A 194 1.93 25.55 -48.98
CA LEU A 194 2.57 25.66 -50.28
C LEU A 194 2.31 27.06 -50.82
N GLN A 195 3.24 27.98 -50.54
CA GLN A 195 3.58 29.16 -51.34
C GLN A 195 4.54 30.02 -50.52
N LEU A 196 5.83 29.75 -50.64
CA LEU A 196 6.95 30.69 -50.45
C LEU A 196 8.21 29.97 -50.94
N SER A 197 8.22 29.66 -52.23
CA SER A 197 9.43 29.42 -53.01
C SER A 197 9.24 30.08 -54.38
N SER A 198 9.51 31.38 -54.42
CA SER A 198 9.87 32.13 -55.62
C SER A 198 10.59 33.39 -55.17
#